data_AF-A0A1I5IZP9-F1
#
_entry.id   AF-A0A1I5IZP9-F1
#
_cell.length_a   1.000
_cell.length_b   1.000
_cell.length_c   1.000
_cell.angle_alpha   90.00
_cell.angle_beta   90.00
_cell.angle_gamma   90.00
#
_symmetry.space_group_name_H-M   'P 1'
#
loop_
_entity.id
_entity.type
_entity.pdbx_description
1 polymer ?
#
loop_
_entity_poly.entity_id
_entity_poly.type
_entity_poly.pdbx_seq_one_letter_code
_entity_poly.pdbx_strand_id
1 'polypeptide(L)'
;MPTTKVPEHWPEEYRRVIEKRIETIEKLPQSIGLIERPEYKRRWASESWEKQEKDALRNWLLDRSEDRGLWFSSDESGTDRPRMMTVGRLADRLQDDADFVSVARLYAGEEVELIDALEEILDAEHVPFIPALRYKDSGLRKRTQWEETWRLQRLEDKTGERLDIKVPPKYTSADFVKNSYWRNRGKLDVPKERFISYPGASPDGDKTLLLGWAGWDHAEQAHALVTLIEERTTRDGWELERLMPLLAGLDEVMPWVKQWYSEVDPETGLSPAVAYEGYLQQQVERYPGLSRDELAKWRPPKKGRGRGPGKKKADE
;
A
#
# COMPACT_ATOMS: atom_id res chain seq x y z
N MET A 1 -3.50 -18.08 -42.67
CA MET A 1 -2.36 -17.64 -43.50
C MET A 1 -2.55 -16.18 -43.84
N PRO A 2 -1.50 -15.35 -43.93
CA PRO A 2 -1.67 -13.96 -44.36
C PRO A 2 -2.22 -13.93 -45.80
N THR A 3 -3.30 -13.18 -46.00
CA THR A 3 -3.91 -12.94 -47.31
C THR A 3 -3.06 -11.93 -48.08
N THR A 4 -2.54 -12.33 -49.25
CA THR A 4 -1.70 -11.50 -50.12
C THR A 4 -2.48 -10.75 -51.20
N LYS A 5 -3.80 -10.97 -51.29
CA LYS A 5 -4.68 -10.33 -52.29
C LYS A 5 -5.48 -9.20 -51.66
N VAL A 6 -5.57 -8.06 -52.35
CA VAL A 6 -6.41 -6.93 -51.95
C VAL A 6 -7.89 -7.36 -52.05
N PRO A 7 -8.71 -7.20 -51.00
CA PRO A 7 -10.11 -7.64 -51.02
C PRO A 7 -10.97 -6.89 -52.05
N GLU A 8 -11.78 -7.63 -52.81
CA GLU A 8 -12.62 -7.05 -53.87
C GLU A 8 -13.79 -6.21 -53.36
N HIS A 9 -14.23 -6.44 -52.11
CA HIS A 9 -15.33 -5.68 -51.50
C HIS A 9 -14.94 -4.27 -51.06
N TRP A 10 -13.66 -3.90 -51.15
CA TRP A 10 -13.20 -2.55 -50.81
C TRP A 10 -13.54 -1.55 -51.92
N PRO A 11 -13.84 -0.28 -51.59
CA PRO A 11 -14.04 0.77 -52.58
C PRO A 11 -12.86 0.88 -53.56
N GLU A 12 -13.16 1.11 -54.83
CA GLU A 12 -12.17 1.16 -55.91
C GLU A 12 -11.00 2.12 -55.63
N GLU A 13 -11.29 3.32 -55.14
CA GLU A 13 -10.27 4.30 -54.80
C GLU A 13 -9.31 3.80 -53.72
N TYR A 14 -9.83 3.09 -52.71
CA TYR A 14 -9.03 2.55 -51.63
C TYR A 14 -8.17 1.36 -52.11
N ARG A 15 -8.73 0.49 -52.97
CA ARG A 15 -7.97 -0.61 -53.59
C ARG A 15 -6.75 -0.08 -54.35
N ARG A 16 -6.91 0.94 -55.18
CA ARG A 16 -5.80 1.57 -55.93
C ARG A 16 -4.70 2.11 -55.02
N VAL A 17 -5.06 2.73 -53.88
CA VAL A 17 -4.08 3.24 -52.91
C VAL A 17 -3.27 2.09 -52.30
N ILE A 18 -3.95 1.01 -51.90
CA ILE A 18 -3.30 -0.16 -51.31
C ILE A 18 -2.41 -0.89 -52.31
N GLU A 19 -2.87 -1.08 -53.55
CA GLU A 19 -2.09 -1.69 -54.63
C GLU A 19 -0.82 -0.87 -54.91
N LYS A 20 -0.95 0.45 -55.02
CA LYS A 20 0.21 1.35 -55.21
C LYS A 20 1.18 1.31 -54.03
N ARG A 21 0.68 1.16 -52.80
CA ARG A 21 1.53 0.98 -51.61
C ARG A 21 2.29 -0.34 -51.65
N ILE A 22 1.63 -1.44 -52.00
CA ILE A 22 2.26 -2.76 -52.15
C ILE A 22 3.35 -2.69 -53.23
N GLU A 23 3.04 -2.13 -54.40
CA GLU A 23 4.00 -1.95 -55.50
C GLU A 23 5.21 -1.11 -55.05
N THR A 24 4.98 -0.04 -54.27
CA THR A 24 6.06 0.81 -53.75
C THR A 24 6.95 0.06 -52.75
N ILE A 25 6.36 -0.77 -51.89
CA ILE A 25 7.06 -1.64 -50.93
C ILE A 25 7.96 -2.64 -51.69
N GLU A 26 7.44 -3.26 -52.75
CA GLU A 26 8.16 -4.24 -53.56
C GLU A 26 9.29 -3.62 -54.39
N LYS A 27 9.08 -2.42 -54.95
CA LYS A 27 10.11 -1.69 -55.72
C LYS A 27 11.24 -1.13 -54.87
N LEU A 28 11.00 -0.89 -53.58
CA LEU A 28 11.96 -0.26 -52.67
C LEU A 28 12.25 -1.13 -51.42
N PRO A 29 12.79 -2.35 -51.59
CA PRO A 29 12.91 -3.34 -50.52
C PRO A 29 13.90 -2.95 -49.43
N GLN A 30 14.89 -2.11 -49.72
CA GLN A 30 15.91 -1.66 -48.77
C GLN A 30 15.51 -0.40 -47.98
N SER A 31 14.42 0.28 -48.35
CA SER A 31 13.94 1.48 -47.65
C SER A 31 12.52 1.27 -47.11
N ILE A 32 11.49 1.56 -47.91
CA ILE A 32 10.09 1.43 -47.49
C ILE A 32 9.77 -0.03 -47.16
N GLY A 33 10.23 -0.97 -47.98
CA GLY A 33 10.00 -2.40 -47.72
C GLY A 33 10.68 -2.94 -46.47
N LEU A 34 11.75 -2.30 -45.99
CA LEU A 34 12.38 -2.64 -44.71
C LEU A 34 11.54 -2.15 -43.53
N ILE A 35 11.05 -0.91 -43.58
CA ILE A 35 10.22 -0.29 -42.52
C ILE A 35 8.83 -0.94 -42.44
N GLU A 36 8.32 -1.48 -43.55
CA GLU A 36 7.00 -2.13 -43.63
C GLU A 36 7.00 -3.58 -43.12
N ARG A 37 8.16 -4.17 -42.81
CA ARG A 37 8.18 -5.52 -42.26
C ARG A 37 7.59 -5.56 -40.84
N PRO A 38 6.90 -6.65 -40.45
CA PRO A 38 6.28 -6.78 -39.13
C PRO A 38 7.26 -6.59 -37.96
N GLU A 39 8.56 -6.87 -38.14
CA GLU A 39 9.59 -6.72 -37.11
C GLU A 39 9.89 -5.24 -36.80
N TYR A 40 9.64 -4.34 -37.76
CA TYR A 40 9.85 -2.90 -37.65
C TYR A 40 8.55 -2.11 -37.41
N LYS A 41 7.41 -2.80 -37.29
CA LYS A 41 6.15 -2.22 -36.83
C LYS A 41 5.95 -2.52 -35.36
N ARG A 42 5.54 -1.51 -34.59
CA ARG A 42 5.01 -1.75 -33.24
C ARG A 42 3.80 -2.65 -33.36
N ARG A 43 3.88 -3.83 -32.73
CA ARG A 43 2.71 -4.67 -32.53
C ARG A 43 1.81 -3.97 -31.53
N TRP A 44 0.57 -3.70 -31.93
CA TRP A 44 -0.49 -3.31 -31.01
C TRP A 44 -0.90 -4.57 -30.24
N ALA A 45 -0.09 -4.95 -29.26
CA ALA A 45 -0.44 -5.98 -28.31
C ALA A 45 -1.25 -5.31 -27.21
N SER A 46 -2.57 -5.47 -27.26
CA SER A 46 -3.42 -5.17 -26.11
C SER A 46 -3.53 -6.40 -25.23
N GLU A 47 -3.79 -6.18 -23.95
CA GLU A 47 -4.24 -7.26 -23.08
C GLU A 47 -5.61 -7.76 -23.56
N SER A 48 -5.99 -8.98 -23.16
CA SER A 48 -7.31 -9.50 -23.53
C SER A 48 -8.41 -8.63 -22.92
N TRP A 49 -9.59 -8.60 -23.55
CA TRP A 49 -10.72 -7.82 -23.04
C TRP A 49 -11.07 -8.24 -21.61
N GLU A 50 -11.06 -9.55 -21.33
CA GLU A 50 -11.39 -10.11 -20.02
C GLU A 50 -10.43 -9.61 -18.93
N LYS A 51 -9.14 -9.44 -19.26
CA LYS A 51 -8.18 -8.87 -18.33
C LYS A 51 -8.44 -7.37 -18.10
N GLN A 52 -8.67 -6.61 -19.17
CA GLN A 52 -8.95 -5.18 -19.06
C GLN A 52 -10.23 -4.91 -18.25
N GLU A 53 -11.28 -5.69 -18.50
CA GLU A 53 -12.53 -5.63 -17.75
C GLU A 53 -12.29 -5.96 -16.27
N LYS A 54 -11.60 -7.06 -15.96
CA LYS A 54 -11.29 -7.43 -14.58
C LYS A 54 -10.47 -6.36 -13.86
N ASP A 55 -9.45 -5.80 -14.51
CA ASP A 55 -8.62 -4.72 -13.93
C ASP A 55 -9.43 -3.42 -13.73
N ALA A 56 -10.33 -3.08 -14.65
CA ALA A 56 -11.20 -1.92 -14.54
C ALA A 56 -12.19 -2.06 -13.37
N LEU A 57 -12.87 -3.20 -13.25
CA LEU A 57 -13.77 -3.50 -12.13
C LEU A 57 -13.02 -3.46 -10.79
N ARG A 58 -11.83 -4.09 -10.73
CA ARG A 58 -10.98 -4.06 -9.53
C ARG A 58 -10.61 -2.63 -9.13
N ASN A 59 -10.14 -1.82 -10.08
CA ASN A 59 -9.73 -0.45 -9.79
C ASN A 59 -10.92 0.41 -9.34
N TRP A 60 -12.09 0.23 -9.95
CA TRP A 60 -13.30 0.94 -9.55
C TRP A 60 -13.71 0.60 -8.10
N LEU A 61 -13.68 -0.69 -7.72
CA LEU A 61 -13.97 -1.13 -6.35
C LEU A 61 -12.96 -0.56 -5.35
N LEU A 62 -11.70 -0.56 -5.75
CA LEU A 62 -10.63 0.04 -4.98
C LEU A 62 -10.87 1.55 -4.80
N ASP A 63 -11.22 2.30 -5.86
CA ASP A 63 -11.44 3.76 -5.82
C ASP A 63 -12.57 4.11 -4.86
N ARG A 64 -13.67 3.36 -4.92
CA ARG A 64 -14.78 3.55 -3.98
C ARG A 64 -14.42 3.19 -2.54
N SER A 65 -13.52 2.22 -2.34
CA SER A 65 -13.02 1.83 -1.01
C SER A 65 -12.10 2.90 -0.38
N GLU A 66 -11.61 3.88 -1.14
CA GLU A 66 -10.84 5.02 -0.63
C GLU A 66 -11.69 6.25 -0.27
N ASP A 67 -13.02 6.16 -0.41
CA ASP A 67 -13.90 7.30 -0.12
C ASP A 67 -13.63 7.87 1.27
N ARG A 68 -13.39 9.18 1.36
CA ARG A 68 -13.00 9.85 2.61
C ARG A 68 -14.04 9.62 3.72
N GLY A 69 -15.33 9.53 3.39
CA GLY A 69 -16.39 9.29 4.36
C GLY A 69 -16.30 7.91 5.05
N LEU A 70 -15.57 6.96 4.46
CA LEU A 70 -15.27 5.67 5.08
C LEU A 70 -14.21 5.82 6.18
N TRP A 71 -13.24 6.71 6.00
CA TRP A 71 -12.02 6.79 6.82
C TRP A 71 -12.01 7.93 7.83
N PHE A 72 -13.09 8.72 7.88
CA PHE A 72 -13.31 9.76 8.87
C PHE A 72 -14.66 9.57 9.59
N SER A 73 -14.73 10.05 10.82
CA SER A 73 -15.97 10.22 11.58
C SER A 73 -15.92 11.52 12.34
N SER A 74 -17.01 12.28 12.31
CA SER A 74 -17.13 13.51 13.09
C SER A 74 -17.24 13.18 14.58
N ASP A 75 -16.46 13.86 15.41
CA ASP A 75 -16.53 13.78 16.87
C ASP A 75 -17.70 14.63 17.43
N GLU A 76 -17.82 14.70 18.76
CA GLU A 76 -18.90 15.44 19.43
C GLU A 76 -18.89 16.95 19.12
N SER A 77 -17.74 17.51 18.74
CA SER A 77 -17.63 18.91 18.31
C SER A 77 -17.87 19.10 16.81
N GLY A 78 -18.12 18.02 16.05
CA GLY A 78 -18.33 18.05 14.61
C GLY A 78 -17.03 18.07 13.80
N THR A 79 -15.88 17.81 14.43
CA THR A 79 -14.58 17.75 13.76
C THR A 79 -14.34 16.36 13.22
N ASP A 80 -13.96 16.25 11.95
CA ASP A 80 -13.64 14.97 11.34
C ASP A 80 -12.37 14.36 11.94
N ARG A 81 -12.50 13.18 12.51
CA ARG A 81 -11.39 12.39 13.06
C ARG A 81 -11.12 11.16 12.21
N PRO A 82 -9.84 10.84 11.93
CA PRO A 82 -9.48 9.64 11.18
C PRO A 82 -9.86 8.39 11.98
N ARG A 83 -10.36 7.35 11.29
CA ARG A 83 -10.74 6.07 11.91
C ARG A 83 -10.21 4.89 11.13
N MET A 84 -9.74 3.87 11.86
CA MET A 84 -9.39 2.58 11.29
C MET A 84 -10.63 1.67 11.22
N MET A 85 -10.63 0.75 10.25
CA MET A 85 -11.69 -0.24 10.10
C MET A 85 -11.11 -1.58 9.69
N THR A 86 -11.73 -2.65 10.20
CA THR A 86 -11.46 -4.01 9.71
C THR A 86 -12.08 -4.18 8.32
N VAL A 87 -11.57 -5.13 7.54
CA VAL A 87 -12.17 -5.44 6.21
C VAL A 87 -13.62 -5.87 6.36
N GLY A 88 -13.98 -6.61 7.42
CA GLY A 88 -15.37 -6.95 7.72
C GLY A 88 -16.26 -5.72 7.91
N ARG A 89 -15.83 -4.77 8.75
CA ARG A 89 -16.59 -3.52 8.96
C ARG A 89 -16.64 -2.63 7.70
N LEU A 90 -15.62 -2.68 6.87
CA LEU A 90 -15.62 -2.01 5.57
C LEU A 90 -16.65 -2.66 4.63
N ALA A 91 -16.73 -4.00 4.61
CA ALA A 91 -17.74 -4.74 3.84
C ALA A 91 -19.16 -4.38 4.30
N ASP A 92 -19.42 -4.39 5.61
CA ASP A 92 -20.73 -4.01 6.18
C ASP A 92 -21.17 -2.62 5.71
N ARG A 93 -20.23 -1.65 5.68
CA ARG A 93 -20.51 -0.28 5.25
C ARG A 93 -20.78 -0.15 3.75
N LEU A 94 -20.13 -0.98 2.94
CA LEU A 94 -20.26 -0.97 1.49
C LEU A 94 -21.42 -1.85 1.00
N GLN A 95 -21.97 -2.70 1.86
CA GLN A 95 -23.08 -3.60 1.52
C GLN A 95 -24.37 -2.86 1.14
N ASP A 96 -24.57 -1.65 1.66
CA ASP A 96 -25.72 -0.81 1.34
C ASP A 96 -25.55 -0.02 0.01
N ASP A 97 -24.33 0.03 -0.56
CA ASP A 97 -24.08 0.63 -1.87
C ASP A 97 -24.37 -0.40 -2.97
N ALA A 98 -25.57 -0.29 -3.57
CA ALA A 98 -26.05 -1.23 -4.59
C ALA A 98 -25.13 -1.31 -5.82
N ASP A 99 -24.52 -0.19 -6.21
CA ASP A 99 -23.58 -0.17 -7.33
C ASP A 99 -22.29 -0.90 -6.95
N PHE A 100 -21.81 -0.70 -5.71
CA PHE A 100 -20.64 -1.40 -5.19
C PHE A 100 -20.83 -2.92 -5.18
N VAL A 101 -21.96 -3.39 -4.64
CA VAL A 101 -22.30 -4.82 -4.61
C VAL A 101 -22.43 -5.38 -6.02
N SER A 102 -23.06 -4.65 -6.95
CA SER A 102 -23.20 -5.10 -8.34
C SER A 102 -21.85 -5.24 -9.02
N VAL A 103 -20.94 -4.27 -8.87
CA VAL A 103 -19.60 -4.32 -9.47
C VAL A 103 -18.76 -5.43 -8.84
N ALA A 104 -18.87 -5.65 -7.52
CA ALA A 104 -18.18 -6.73 -6.82
C ALA A 104 -18.60 -8.11 -7.36
N ARG A 105 -19.89 -8.32 -7.63
CA ARG A 105 -20.41 -9.56 -8.25
C ARG A 105 -19.90 -9.75 -9.67
N LEU A 106 -19.78 -8.68 -10.46
CA LEU A 106 -19.17 -8.76 -11.79
C LEU A 106 -17.68 -9.12 -11.72
N TYR A 107 -16.97 -8.62 -10.70
CA TYR A 107 -15.55 -8.88 -10.50
C TYR A 107 -15.25 -10.30 -10.00
N ALA A 108 -15.96 -10.75 -8.97
CA ALA A 108 -15.68 -11.98 -8.22
C ALA A 108 -16.61 -13.16 -8.57
N GLY A 109 -17.81 -12.88 -9.08
CA GLY A 109 -18.88 -13.85 -9.27
C GLY A 109 -20.03 -13.68 -8.26
N GLU A 110 -21.24 -14.14 -8.63
CA GLU A 110 -22.45 -13.96 -7.79
C GLU A 110 -22.44 -14.73 -6.47
N GLU A 111 -21.72 -15.87 -6.43
CA GLU A 111 -21.62 -16.74 -5.26
C GLU A 111 -20.55 -16.30 -4.25
N VAL A 112 -19.77 -15.26 -4.58
CA VAL A 112 -18.69 -14.76 -3.70
C VAL A 112 -19.25 -13.71 -2.76
N GLU A 113 -19.06 -13.92 -1.46
CA GLU A 113 -19.42 -12.94 -0.44
C GLU A 113 -18.60 -11.66 -0.61
N LEU A 114 -19.23 -10.51 -0.32
CA LEU A 114 -18.59 -9.20 -0.52
C LEU A 114 -17.27 -9.07 0.24
N ILE A 115 -17.22 -9.62 1.45
CA ILE A 115 -16.03 -9.61 2.31
C ILE A 115 -14.86 -10.36 1.67
N ASP A 116 -15.10 -11.51 1.03
CA ASP A 116 -14.05 -12.30 0.37
C ASP A 116 -13.51 -11.57 -0.86
N ALA A 117 -14.39 -10.94 -1.63
CA ALA A 117 -14.00 -10.10 -2.77
C ALA A 117 -13.15 -8.90 -2.31
N LEU A 118 -13.52 -8.25 -1.19
CA LEU A 118 -12.76 -7.16 -0.60
C LEU A 118 -11.39 -7.62 -0.09
N GLU A 119 -11.32 -8.75 0.63
CA GLU A 119 -10.03 -9.30 1.09
C GLU A 119 -9.09 -9.59 -0.08
N GLU A 120 -9.60 -10.14 -1.19
CA GLU A 120 -8.81 -10.40 -2.39
C GLU A 120 -8.23 -9.10 -2.99
N ILE A 121 -9.08 -8.10 -3.23
CA ILE A 121 -8.61 -6.87 -3.90
C ILE A 121 -7.68 -6.05 -2.99
N LEU A 122 -7.89 -6.07 -1.67
CA LEU A 122 -7.14 -5.27 -0.71
C LEU A 122 -5.77 -5.87 -0.33
N ASP A 123 -5.57 -7.19 -0.32
CA ASP A 123 -4.29 -7.83 0.09
C ASP A 123 -3.05 -7.28 -0.65
N ALA A 124 -3.27 -6.84 -1.88
CA ALA A 124 -2.23 -6.34 -2.76
C ALA A 124 -2.04 -4.80 -2.71
N GLU A 125 -2.93 -4.07 -2.04
CA GLU A 125 -3.01 -2.59 -2.05
C GLU A 125 -2.69 -1.94 -0.70
N HIS A 126 -2.37 -2.75 0.31
CA HIS A 126 -1.97 -2.25 1.61
C HIS A 126 -0.47 -2.47 1.89
N VAL A 127 0.10 -1.64 2.76
CA VAL A 127 1.43 -1.86 3.32
C VAL A 127 1.40 -1.68 4.84
N PRO A 128 2.07 -2.54 5.63
CA PRO A 128 2.11 -2.39 7.08
C PRO A 128 2.67 -1.05 7.55
N PHE A 129 2.05 -0.48 8.58
CA PHE A 129 2.42 0.80 9.19
C PHE A 129 3.90 0.87 9.64
N ILE A 130 4.44 -0.21 10.23
CA ILE A 130 5.81 -0.25 10.75
C ILE A 130 6.82 -0.92 9.81
N PRO A 131 8.05 -0.36 9.66
CA PRO A 131 9.13 -0.96 8.87
C PRO A 131 9.42 -2.43 9.20
N ALA A 132 9.35 -2.80 10.49
CA ALA A 132 9.62 -4.16 10.97
C ALA A 132 8.69 -5.23 10.38
N LEU A 133 7.52 -4.85 9.88
CA LEU A 133 6.57 -5.74 9.19
C LEU A 133 6.69 -5.66 7.66
N ARG A 134 7.35 -4.62 7.13
CA ARG A 134 7.52 -4.36 5.69
C ARG A 134 8.77 -5.01 5.12
N TYR A 135 9.89 -4.88 5.84
CA TYR A 135 11.21 -5.24 5.36
C TYR A 135 11.74 -6.52 5.99
N LYS A 136 12.61 -7.21 5.24
CA LYS A 136 13.57 -8.17 5.80
C LYS A 136 14.77 -7.42 6.39
N ASP A 137 15.66 -8.14 7.06
CA ASP A 137 16.88 -7.56 7.65
C ASP A 137 17.72 -6.74 6.66
N SER A 138 17.78 -7.14 5.39
CA SER A 138 18.50 -6.37 4.36
C SER A 138 17.83 -5.02 4.08
N GLY A 139 16.50 -4.97 4.03
CA GLY A 139 15.75 -3.73 3.87
C GLY A 139 15.83 -2.83 5.09
N LEU A 140 15.81 -3.39 6.30
CA LEU A 140 16.00 -2.61 7.54
C LEU A 140 17.38 -1.94 7.58
N ARG A 141 18.45 -2.64 7.18
CA ARG A 141 19.79 -2.03 7.08
C ARG A 141 19.86 -0.89 6.07
N LYS A 142 19.13 -0.99 4.95
CA LYS A 142 19.02 0.11 3.98
C LYS A 142 18.21 1.27 4.56
N ARG A 143 17.13 0.97 5.29
CA ARG A 143 16.28 1.97 5.94
C ARG A 143 17.06 2.86 6.90
N THR A 144 17.90 2.26 7.75
CA THR A 144 18.78 3.03 8.65
C THR A 144 19.73 3.96 7.89
N GLN A 145 20.27 3.53 6.74
CA GLN A 145 21.13 4.39 5.91
C GLN A 145 20.34 5.53 5.25
N TRP A 146 19.10 5.28 4.85
CA TRP A 146 18.19 6.31 4.33
C TRP A 146 17.81 7.32 5.42
N GLU A 147 17.48 6.88 6.62
CA GLU A 147 17.14 7.74 7.74
C GLU A 147 18.31 8.64 8.15
N GLU A 148 19.53 8.10 8.18
CA GLU A 148 20.73 8.89 8.43
C GLU A 148 20.97 9.90 7.30
N THR A 149 20.76 9.51 6.04
CA THR A 149 20.83 10.42 4.90
C THR A 149 19.86 11.59 5.07
N TRP A 150 18.58 11.31 5.38
CA TRP A 150 17.57 12.35 5.61
C TRP A 150 17.91 13.24 6.82
N ARG A 151 18.47 12.66 7.89
CA ARG A 151 18.93 13.42 9.06
C ARG A 151 20.04 14.40 8.68
N LEU A 152 21.01 13.95 7.89
CA LEU A 152 22.09 14.81 7.40
C LEU A 152 21.57 15.89 6.43
N GLN A 153 20.65 15.54 5.52
CA GLN A 153 20.05 16.52 4.59
C GLN A 153 19.31 17.62 5.36
N ARG A 154 18.50 17.26 6.37
CA ARG A 154 17.85 18.24 7.23
C ARG A 154 18.83 19.08 8.04
N LEU A 155 19.98 18.51 8.43
CA LEU A 155 21.02 19.25 9.12
C LEU A 155 21.66 20.29 8.18
N GLU A 156 22.01 19.89 6.96
CA GLU A 156 22.47 20.76 5.88
C GLU A 156 21.47 21.89 5.59
N ASP A 157 20.17 21.59 5.47
CA ASP A 157 19.11 22.59 5.28
C ASP A 157 19.04 23.59 6.45
N LYS A 158 19.23 23.11 7.69
CA LYS A 158 19.16 23.93 8.90
C LYS A 158 20.38 24.83 9.09
N THR A 159 21.58 24.33 8.80
CA THR A 159 22.83 25.08 8.99
C THR A 159 23.22 25.91 7.76
N GLY A 160 22.71 25.54 6.58
CA GLY A 160 23.16 26.05 5.29
C GLY A 160 24.55 25.54 4.88
N GLU A 161 25.15 24.63 5.65
CA GLU A 161 26.47 24.07 5.37
C GLU A 161 26.36 22.80 4.54
N ARG A 162 27.12 22.75 3.43
CA ARG A 162 27.14 21.57 2.58
C ARG A 162 27.85 20.40 3.26
N LEU A 163 27.10 19.36 3.57
CA LEU A 163 27.59 18.08 4.07
C LEU A 163 27.73 17.15 2.84
N ASP A 164 28.89 16.53 2.63
CA ASP A 164 29.14 15.61 1.51
C ASP A 164 28.36 14.28 1.71
N ILE A 165 27.03 14.35 1.61
CA ILE A 165 26.10 13.28 1.95
C ILE A 165 26.12 12.23 0.84
N LYS A 166 26.49 11.00 1.22
CA LYS A 166 26.52 9.87 0.27
C LYS A 166 25.11 9.43 -0.09
N VAL A 167 24.93 9.10 -1.36
CA VAL A 167 23.66 8.54 -1.85
C VAL A 167 23.43 7.16 -1.22
N PRO A 168 22.30 6.93 -0.53
CA PRO A 168 21.99 5.66 0.08
C PRO A 168 21.65 4.58 -0.97
N PRO A 169 21.80 3.29 -0.63
CA PRO A 169 21.52 2.19 -1.56
C PRO A 169 20.03 2.10 -1.91
N LYS A 170 19.73 1.76 -3.17
CA LYS A 170 18.36 1.50 -3.64
C LYS A 170 17.84 0.16 -3.11
N TYR A 171 16.54 0.09 -2.87
CA TYR A 171 15.84 -1.14 -2.52
C TYR A 171 15.65 -2.06 -3.73
N THR A 172 15.50 -3.36 -3.46
CA THR A 172 15.06 -4.38 -4.42
C THR A 172 13.92 -5.20 -3.82
N SER A 173 13.25 -6.02 -4.63
CA SER A 173 12.19 -6.92 -4.15
C SER A 173 12.68 -7.89 -3.06
N ALA A 174 13.97 -8.21 -3.02
CA ALA A 174 14.55 -9.09 -2.00
C ALA A 174 14.51 -8.47 -0.59
N ASP A 175 14.47 -7.14 -0.49
CA ASP A 175 14.46 -6.40 0.78
C ASP A 175 13.10 -6.39 1.47
N PHE A 176 12.02 -6.74 0.76
CA PHE A 176 10.65 -6.70 1.27
C PHE A 176 10.16 -8.09 1.68
N VAL A 177 9.24 -8.11 2.64
CA VAL A 177 8.59 -9.35 3.11
C VAL A 177 7.65 -9.91 2.04
N LYS A 178 6.79 -9.07 1.44
CA LYS A 178 5.89 -9.43 0.32
C LYS A 178 6.26 -8.69 -0.96
N ASN A 179 5.97 -9.29 -2.12
CA ASN A 179 6.13 -8.62 -3.42
C ASN A 179 5.16 -7.45 -3.59
N SER A 180 3.92 -7.55 -3.07
CA SER A 180 2.96 -6.43 -3.07
C SER A 180 3.53 -5.19 -2.39
N TYR A 181 4.22 -5.36 -1.24
CA TYR A 181 4.87 -4.24 -0.55
C TYR A 181 5.96 -3.61 -1.42
N TRP A 182 6.76 -4.42 -2.10
CA TRP A 182 7.75 -3.92 -3.06
C TRP A 182 7.09 -3.15 -4.21
N ARG A 183 6.01 -3.67 -4.79
CA ARG A 183 5.28 -3.00 -5.87
C ARG A 183 4.77 -1.62 -5.45
N ASN A 184 4.29 -1.52 -4.21
CA ASN A 184 3.74 -0.28 -3.64
C ASN A 184 4.79 0.69 -3.09
N ARG A 185 6.08 0.33 -3.10
CA ARG A 185 7.18 1.15 -2.53
C ARG A 185 8.30 1.44 -3.52
N GLY A 186 8.66 0.45 -4.32
CA GLY A 186 9.68 0.53 -5.36
C GLY A 186 11.09 0.82 -4.83
N LYS A 187 11.99 1.17 -5.76
CA LYS A 187 13.45 1.30 -5.51
C LYS A 187 13.84 2.37 -4.49
N LEU A 188 12.95 3.34 -4.26
CA LEU A 188 13.17 4.50 -3.38
C LEU A 188 12.26 4.47 -2.15
N ASP A 189 11.48 3.39 -1.97
CA ASP A 189 10.57 3.26 -0.83
C ASP A 189 9.51 4.37 -0.74
N VAL A 190 9.07 4.88 -1.90
CA VAL A 190 8.04 5.93 -1.97
C VAL A 190 6.66 5.30 -1.79
N PRO A 191 5.84 5.78 -0.82
CA PRO A 191 4.46 5.30 -0.63
C PRO A 191 3.62 5.38 -1.92
N LYS A 192 3.00 4.26 -2.29
CA LYS A 192 2.03 4.14 -3.41
C LYS A 192 0.89 3.18 -3.09
N GLU A 193 0.87 2.64 -1.88
CA GLU A 193 -0.25 1.88 -1.35
C GLU A 193 -1.47 2.79 -1.15
N ARG A 194 -2.65 2.18 -1.17
CA ARG A 194 -3.93 2.86 -0.98
C ARG A 194 -4.40 2.76 0.47
N PHE A 195 -3.92 1.71 1.17
CA PHE A 195 -4.26 1.45 2.56
C PHE A 195 -3.02 1.18 3.41
N ILE A 196 -3.11 1.52 4.69
CA ILE A 196 -2.12 1.19 5.71
C ILE A 196 -2.67 -0.01 6.48
N SER A 197 -1.90 -1.09 6.61
CA SER A 197 -2.35 -2.23 7.39
C SER A 197 -1.77 -2.26 8.79
N TYR A 198 -2.57 -2.80 9.73
CA TYR A 198 -2.21 -2.99 11.13
C TYR A 198 -2.36 -4.48 11.50
N PRO A 199 -1.48 -5.37 10.98
CA PRO A 199 -1.60 -6.81 11.22
C PRO A 199 -1.55 -7.16 12.71
N GLY A 200 -2.51 -7.95 13.17
CA GLY A 200 -2.62 -8.34 14.59
C GLY A 200 -3.26 -7.29 15.49
N ALA A 201 -3.72 -6.16 14.93
CA ALA A 201 -4.36 -5.08 15.68
C ALA A 201 -5.91 -5.13 15.65
N SER A 202 -6.51 -6.10 14.96
CA SER A 202 -7.96 -6.29 14.91
C SER A 202 -8.52 -6.72 16.27
N PRO A 203 -9.77 -6.35 16.61
CA PRO A 203 -10.41 -6.78 17.85
C PRO A 203 -10.67 -8.30 17.84
N ASP A 204 -10.78 -8.94 19.00
CA ASP A 204 -10.91 -10.40 19.07
C ASP A 204 -12.20 -10.93 18.40
N GLY A 205 -13.23 -10.09 18.29
CA GLY A 205 -14.49 -10.39 17.61
C GLY A 205 -14.45 -10.31 16.07
N ASP A 206 -13.43 -9.70 15.47
CA ASP A 206 -13.27 -9.60 14.02
C ASP A 206 -11.82 -9.91 13.63
N LYS A 207 -11.62 -11.04 12.94
CA LYS A 207 -10.28 -11.53 12.57
C LYS A 207 -9.77 -10.97 11.25
N THR A 208 -10.59 -10.21 10.52
CA THR A 208 -10.18 -9.60 9.26
C THR A 208 -9.17 -8.48 9.51
N LEU A 209 -8.38 -8.16 8.50
CA LEU A 209 -7.26 -7.21 8.63
C LEU A 209 -7.76 -5.81 9.01
N LEU A 210 -7.17 -5.22 10.05
CA LEU A 210 -7.38 -3.80 10.38
C LEU A 210 -6.61 -2.92 9.39
N LEU A 211 -7.33 -1.98 8.78
CA LEU A 211 -6.83 -1.03 7.80
C LEU A 211 -7.03 0.41 8.27
N GLY A 212 -6.11 1.27 7.85
CA GLY A 212 -6.27 2.72 7.77
C GLY A 212 -6.09 3.19 6.33
N TRP A 213 -6.39 4.45 6.07
CA TRP A 213 -6.28 5.03 4.73
C TRP A 213 -4.90 5.65 4.50
N ALA A 214 -4.29 5.39 3.33
CA ALA A 214 -3.00 5.97 2.99
C ALA A 214 -3.07 7.47 2.64
N GLY A 215 -4.28 8.02 2.44
CA GLY A 215 -4.50 9.44 2.23
C GLY A 215 -4.45 10.29 3.50
N TRP A 216 -4.27 9.69 4.67
CA TRP A 216 -4.05 10.43 5.92
C TRP A 216 -2.71 11.16 5.93
N ASP A 217 -2.70 12.32 6.56
CA ASP A 217 -1.44 12.94 6.94
C ASP A 217 -0.80 12.27 8.18
N HIS A 218 0.40 12.69 8.56
CA HIS A 218 1.12 12.07 9.68
C HIS A 218 0.47 12.36 11.05
N ALA A 219 -0.17 13.52 11.22
CA ALA A 219 -0.88 13.85 12.45
C ALA A 219 -2.18 13.05 12.55
N GLU A 220 -2.91 12.89 11.45
CA GLU A 220 -4.08 12.02 11.34
C GLU A 220 -3.73 10.55 11.60
N GLN A 221 -2.62 10.06 11.03
CA GLN A 221 -2.13 8.71 11.30
C GLN A 221 -1.76 8.50 12.78
N ALA A 222 -1.10 9.49 13.41
CA ALA A 222 -0.77 9.46 14.83
C ALA A 222 -2.05 9.48 15.69
N HIS A 223 -3.02 10.33 15.36
CA HIS A 223 -4.33 10.35 16.01
C HIS A 223 -5.00 8.99 15.96
N ALA A 224 -5.09 8.39 14.77
CA ALA A 224 -5.72 7.08 14.59
C ALA A 224 -5.02 5.98 15.42
N LEU A 225 -3.69 6.01 15.52
CA LEU A 225 -2.91 5.09 16.35
C LEU A 225 -3.18 5.30 17.84
N VAL A 226 -3.20 6.54 18.33
CA VAL A 226 -3.50 6.87 19.73
C VAL A 226 -4.91 6.38 20.09
N THR A 227 -5.90 6.68 19.27
CA THR A 227 -7.28 6.21 19.45
C THR A 227 -7.35 4.69 19.47
N LEU A 228 -6.66 4.01 18.55
CA LEU A 228 -6.60 2.55 18.53
C LEU A 228 -5.96 1.98 19.81
N ILE A 229 -4.84 2.55 20.27
CA ILE A 229 -4.15 2.10 21.49
C ILE A 229 -5.07 2.26 22.71
N GLU A 230 -5.75 3.40 22.84
CA GLU A 230 -6.71 3.63 23.93
C GLU A 230 -7.88 2.66 23.87
N GLU A 231 -8.46 2.41 22.68
CA GLU A 231 -9.52 1.41 22.52
C GLU A 231 -9.06 0.00 22.90
N ARG A 232 -7.87 -0.43 22.45
CA ARG A 232 -7.31 -1.74 22.80
C ARG A 232 -6.99 -1.87 24.29
N THR A 233 -6.57 -0.78 24.91
CA THR A 233 -6.25 -0.76 26.35
C THR A 233 -7.52 -0.80 27.19
N THR A 234 -8.51 0.01 26.85
CA THR A 234 -9.68 0.26 27.72
C THR A 234 -10.84 -0.69 27.47
N ARG A 235 -11.14 -1.02 26.20
CA ARG A 235 -12.26 -1.90 25.83
C ARG A 235 -11.84 -3.36 25.78
N ASP A 236 -10.69 -3.63 25.17
CA ASP A 236 -10.24 -5.01 24.90
C ASP A 236 -9.27 -5.55 25.97
N GLY A 237 -8.79 -4.69 26.88
CA GLY A 237 -7.89 -5.07 27.97
C GLY A 237 -6.54 -5.61 27.50
N TRP A 238 -5.99 -5.06 26.41
CA TRP A 238 -4.72 -5.53 25.86
C TRP A 238 -3.55 -5.14 26.76
N GLU A 239 -2.69 -6.13 27.00
CA GLU A 239 -1.43 -5.94 27.70
C GLU A 239 -0.32 -5.43 26.78
N LEU A 240 0.79 -4.97 27.38
CA LEU A 240 1.94 -4.38 26.69
C LEU A 240 2.42 -5.21 25.49
N GLU A 241 2.44 -6.54 25.60
CA GLU A 241 2.90 -7.41 24.52
C GLU A 241 2.12 -7.22 23.21
N ARG A 242 0.79 -7.03 23.30
CA ARG A 242 -0.09 -6.77 22.15
C ARG A 242 -0.06 -5.30 21.72
N LEU A 243 0.13 -4.38 22.67
CA LEU A 243 0.21 -2.93 22.39
C LEU A 243 1.56 -2.50 21.81
N MET A 244 2.63 -3.24 22.08
CA MET A 244 4.00 -2.94 21.66
C MET A 244 4.14 -2.57 20.16
N PRO A 245 3.62 -3.35 19.18
CA PRO A 245 3.69 -2.94 17.78
C PRO A 245 2.98 -1.61 17.50
N LEU A 246 1.88 -1.30 18.18
CA LEU A 246 1.12 -0.07 17.99
C LEU A 246 1.89 1.13 18.53
N LEU A 247 2.46 1.00 19.74
CA LEU A 247 3.32 2.01 20.35
C LEU A 247 4.58 2.25 19.50
N ALA A 248 5.18 1.18 18.96
CA ALA A 248 6.32 1.29 18.06
C ALA A 248 5.94 2.02 16.76
N GLY A 249 4.74 1.78 16.22
CA GLY A 249 4.27 2.53 15.07
C GLY A 249 3.94 3.98 15.34
N LEU A 250 3.45 4.31 16.55
CA LEU A 250 3.29 5.71 16.94
C LEU A 250 4.66 6.39 16.98
N ASP A 251 5.65 5.77 17.61
CA ASP A 251 7.05 6.25 17.64
C ASP A 251 7.64 6.48 16.24
N GLU A 252 7.42 5.54 15.30
CA GLU A 252 7.87 5.65 13.90
C GLU A 252 7.26 6.85 13.14
N VAL A 253 6.03 7.24 13.49
CA VAL A 253 5.34 8.38 12.84
C VAL A 253 5.77 9.71 13.47
N MET A 254 6.14 9.73 14.75
CA MET A 254 6.43 10.97 15.50
C MET A 254 7.50 11.89 14.89
N PRO A 255 8.61 11.43 14.27
CA PRO A 255 9.57 12.34 13.63
C PRO A 255 8.93 13.23 12.57
N TRP A 256 7.96 12.71 11.81
CA TRP A 256 7.25 13.47 10.78
C TRP A 256 6.19 14.40 11.37
N VAL A 257 5.51 13.97 12.42
CA VAL A 257 4.58 14.84 13.18
C VAL A 257 5.34 16.03 13.76
N LYS A 258 6.49 15.79 14.40
CA LYS A 258 7.35 16.87 14.92
C LYS A 258 7.87 17.79 13.81
N GLN A 259 8.19 17.24 12.65
CA GLN A 259 8.71 18.03 11.54
C GLN A 259 7.64 18.95 10.91
N TRP A 260 6.42 18.46 10.74
CA TRP A 260 5.41 19.13 9.91
C TRP A 260 4.18 19.65 10.67
N TYR A 261 3.91 19.13 11.88
CA TYR A 261 2.69 19.38 12.65
C TYR A 261 3.03 19.88 14.08
N SER A 262 3.96 20.82 14.15
CA SER A 262 4.39 21.48 15.40
C SER A 262 3.67 22.80 15.70
N GLU A 263 2.81 23.27 14.79
CA GLU A 263 2.01 24.47 14.97
C GLU A 263 0.91 24.24 16.02
N VAL A 264 0.71 25.22 16.91
CA VAL A 264 -0.29 25.15 17.98
C VAL A 264 -1.68 25.19 17.37
N ASP A 265 -2.48 24.18 17.67
CA ASP A 265 -3.88 24.14 17.28
C ASP A 265 -4.67 25.15 18.15
N PRO A 266 -5.38 26.13 17.55
CA PRO A 266 -6.18 27.11 18.28
C PRO A 266 -7.29 26.50 19.14
N GLU A 267 -7.83 25.33 18.77
CA GLU A 267 -8.92 24.67 19.48
C GLU A 267 -8.42 23.93 20.72
N THR A 268 -7.32 23.20 20.60
CA THR A 268 -6.80 22.38 21.69
C THR A 268 -5.74 23.09 22.54
N GLY A 269 -5.16 24.19 22.04
CA GLY A 269 -4.10 24.94 22.70
C GLY A 269 -2.74 24.23 22.69
N LEU A 270 -2.62 23.08 22.03
CA LEU A 270 -1.39 22.31 21.88
C LEU A 270 -1.19 21.95 20.41
N SER A 271 0.06 21.79 19.99
CA SER A 271 0.32 21.22 18.66
C SER A 271 0.14 19.70 18.67
N PRO A 272 -0.24 19.07 17.53
CA PRO A 272 -0.27 17.61 17.41
C PRO A 272 1.05 16.95 17.84
N ALA A 273 2.19 17.56 17.49
CA ALA A 273 3.50 17.07 17.90
C ALA A 273 3.67 17.02 19.42
N VAL A 274 3.25 18.06 20.14
CA VAL A 274 3.35 18.10 21.62
C VAL A 274 2.36 17.13 22.26
N ALA A 275 1.12 17.10 21.77
CA ALA A 275 0.08 16.23 22.32
C ALA A 275 0.45 14.74 22.20
N TYR A 276 0.85 14.29 21.02
CA TYR A 276 1.15 12.87 20.79
C TYR A 276 2.50 12.44 21.34
N GLU A 277 3.49 13.35 21.43
CA GLU A 277 4.73 13.05 22.17
C GLU A 277 4.45 12.89 23.67
N GLY A 278 3.61 13.76 24.24
CA GLY A 278 3.19 13.65 25.64
C GLY A 278 2.45 12.34 25.91
N TYR A 279 1.55 11.93 25.02
CA TYR A 279 0.89 10.63 25.10
C TYR A 279 1.90 9.47 25.08
N LEU A 280 2.81 9.44 24.11
CA LEU A 280 3.80 8.37 24.00
C LEU A 280 4.73 8.31 25.22
N GLN A 281 5.12 9.45 25.77
CA GLN A 281 5.90 9.53 27.01
C GLN A 281 5.13 8.94 28.21
N GLN A 282 3.83 9.25 28.35
CA GLN A 282 3.00 8.66 29.41
C GLN A 282 2.91 7.13 29.28
N GLN A 283 2.83 6.59 28.06
CA GLN A 283 2.82 5.14 27.87
C GLN A 283 4.17 4.51 28.27
N VAL A 284 5.30 5.14 27.93
CA VAL A 284 6.64 4.71 28.36
C VAL A 284 6.77 4.70 29.89
N GLU A 285 6.22 5.71 30.57
CA GLU A 285 6.23 5.78 32.04
C GLU A 285 5.28 4.76 32.70
N ARG A 286 4.15 4.46 32.05
CA ARG A 286 3.13 3.53 32.54
C ARG A 286 3.63 2.09 32.57
N TYR A 287 4.43 1.66 31.58
CA TYR A 287 4.79 0.26 31.38
C TYR A 287 6.26 0.00 31.77
N PRO A 288 6.52 -0.79 32.85
CA PRO A 288 7.87 -1.12 33.26
C PRO A 288 8.67 -1.82 32.15
N GLY A 289 9.89 -1.34 31.88
CA GLY A 289 10.77 -1.89 30.86
C GLY A 289 10.48 -1.41 29.44
N LEU A 290 9.43 -0.62 29.22
CA LEU A 290 9.22 0.06 27.95
C LEU A 290 10.18 1.25 27.82
N SER A 291 10.78 1.42 26.65
CA SER A 291 11.59 2.60 26.32
C SER A 291 11.53 2.86 24.82
N ARG A 292 11.91 4.06 24.38
CA ARG A 292 12.01 4.39 22.94
C ARG A 292 12.99 3.47 22.19
N ASP A 293 14.05 3.02 22.86
CA ASP A 293 15.01 2.08 22.29
C ASP A 293 14.39 0.68 22.11
N GLU A 294 13.55 0.23 23.05
CA GLU A 294 12.79 -1.02 22.91
C GLU A 294 11.74 -0.93 21.78
N LEU A 295 11.05 0.21 21.64
CA LEU A 295 10.13 0.46 20.53
C LEU A 295 10.84 0.35 19.17
N ALA A 296 11.99 1.01 19.00
CA ALA A 296 12.78 0.96 17.77
C ALA A 296 13.34 -0.45 17.46
N LYS A 297 13.65 -1.22 18.50
CA LYS A 297 14.17 -2.60 18.37
C LYS A 297 13.07 -3.64 18.17
N TRP A 298 11.79 -3.30 18.32
CA TRP A 298 10.70 -4.25 18.20
C TRP A 298 10.72 -4.98 16.84
N ARG A 299 10.56 -6.30 16.87
CA ARG A 299 10.43 -7.14 15.68
C ARG A 299 9.27 -8.12 15.88
N PRO A 300 8.56 -8.51 14.81
CA PRO A 300 7.52 -9.52 14.92
C PRO A 300 8.12 -10.84 15.45
N PRO A 301 7.39 -11.58 16.28
CA PRO A 301 7.85 -12.87 16.77
C PRO A 301 8.13 -13.80 15.59
N LYS A 302 9.28 -14.49 15.62
CA LYS A 302 9.64 -15.45 14.58
C LYS A 302 8.59 -16.55 14.55
N LYS A 303 7.87 -16.70 13.44
CA LYS A 303 7.01 -17.87 13.22
C LYS A 303 7.90 -19.11 13.32
N GLY A 304 7.72 -19.90 14.38
CA GLY A 304 8.42 -21.17 14.54
C GLY A 304 8.14 -22.03 13.31
N ARG A 305 9.18 -22.58 12.68
CA ARG A 305 9.02 -23.62 11.65
C ARG A 305 8.36 -24.82 12.33
N GLY A 306 7.05 -24.97 12.18
CA GLY A 306 6.35 -26.19 12.55
C GLY A 306 6.99 -27.35 11.79
N ARG A 307 7.71 -28.22 12.52
CA ARG A 307 8.08 -29.55 12.02
C ARG A 307 6.77 -30.27 11.77
N GLY A 308 6.35 -30.39 10.50
CA GLY A 308 5.28 -31.30 10.13
C GLY A 308 5.61 -32.70 10.67
N PRO A 309 4.60 -33.48 11.10
CA PRO A 309 4.84 -34.81 11.64
C PRO A 309 5.57 -35.63 10.59
N GLY A 310 6.82 -36.01 10.92
CA GLY A 310 7.60 -36.89 10.06
C GLY A 310 6.84 -38.19 9.89
N LYS A 311 6.46 -38.52 8.65
CA LYS A 311 6.01 -39.85 8.29
C LYS A 311 7.08 -40.84 8.77
N LYS A 312 6.79 -41.58 9.84
CA LYS A 312 7.52 -42.81 10.15
C LYS A 312 7.35 -43.70 8.92
N LYS A 313 8.45 -44.00 8.23
CA LYS A 313 8.48 -45.13 7.31
C LYS A 313 8.14 -46.37 8.14
N ALA A 314 7.10 -47.07 7.73
CA ALA A 314 6.92 -48.46 8.12
C ALA A 314 7.99 -49.25 7.37
N ASP A 315 8.80 -50.00 8.13
CA ASP A 315 9.69 -51.00 7.58
C ASP A 315 8.83 -52.20 7.16
N GLU A 316 8.96 -52.58 5.89
CA GLU A 316 8.66 -53.91 5.33
C GLU A 316 10.00 -54.54 4.94
#